data_AF-A0A3D4YKK9-F1
#
_entry.id   AF-A0A3D4YKK9-F1
#
_cell.length_a   1.000
_cell.length_b   1.000
_cell.length_c   1.000
_cell.angle_alpha   90.00
_cell.angle_beta   90.00
_cell.angle_gamma   90.00
#
_symmetry.space_group_name_H-M   'P 1'
#
loop_
_entity.id
_entity.type
_entity.pdbx_description
1 polymer ?
#
loop_
_entity_poly.entity_id
_entity_poly.type
_entity_poly.pdbx_seq_one_letter_code
_entity_poly.pdbx_strand_id
1 'polypeptide(L)'
;MKSRYILESTFALALAVAIVAAPAVAQDSATMHVTVHVPDSVAHVTDRELPSHARFGIVSRDGQAALLLMDTTIVAQMTDRGLAHMNAREATDTIKSPVNRMFARMALGALLPLFDHGVAYHLRDLADAKYADGRLQLLRANGEEVFRDAEIGKGPLMESFSPDDAKAFAARARAARAHLDR
;
A
#
# COMPACT_ATOMS: atom_id res chain seq x y z
N MET A 1 84.73 2.50 -2.33
CA MET A 1 85.09 1.78 -1.10
C MET A 1 83.83 1.25 -0.43
N LYS A 2 83.92 0.02 0.09
CA LYS A 2 82.86 -0.84 0.67
C LYS A 2 82.13 -0.22 1.87
N SER A 3 80.84 -0.55 2.01
CA SER A 3 80.19 -1.18 3.20
C SER A 3 78.68 -0.89 3.16
N ARG A 4 77.81 -1.81 2.73
CA ARG A 4 77.10 -2.81 3.55
C ARG A 4 76.75 -2.34 4.97
N TYR A 5 75.47 -2.04 5.21
CA TYR A 5 74.79 -2.40 6.46
C TYR A 5 73.38 -2.91 6.14
N ILE A 6 73.18 -4.17 6.51
CA ILE A 6 71.92 -4.89 6.66
C ILE A 6 71.41 -4.54 8.06
N LEU A 7 70.13 -4.24 8.27
CA LEU A 7 69.35 -4.91 9.30
C LEU A 7 67.86 -4.63 9.17
N GLU A 8 67.13 -5.72 9.07
CA GLU A 8 65.68 -5.79 9.14
C GLU A 8 65.20 -5.37 10.54
N SER A 9 64.06 -4.69 10.60
CA SER A 9 63.32 -4.47 11.83
C SER A 9 61.84 -4.62 11.53
N THR A 10 61.39 -5.86 11.71
CA THR A 10 60.02 -6.32 11.75
C THR A 10 59.28 -5.56 12.85
N PHE A 11 58.36 -4.68 12.48
CA PHE A 11 57.43 -4.05 13.43
C PHE A 11 56.02 -4.60 13.17
N ALA A 12 55.54 -5.42 14.10
CA ALA A 12 54.21 -6.00 14.09
C ALA A 12 53.16 -4.90 14.30
N LEU A 13 52.27 -4.71 13.32
CA LEU A 13 51.12 -3.83 13.42
C LEU A 13 49.89 -4.65 13.85
N ALA A 14 49.60 -4.64 15.15
CA ALA A 14 48.36 -5.18 15.70
C ALA A 14 47.21 -4.19 15.43
N LEU A 15 46.30 -4.55 14.53
CA LEU A 15 45.10 -3.77 14.21
C LEU A 15 43.97 -4.18 15.16
N ALA A 16 43.72 -3.37 16.20
CA ALA A 16 42.57 -3.51 17.07
C ALA A 16 41.33 -2.92 16.37
N VAL A 17 40.41 -3.78 15.93
CA VAL A 17 39.10 -3.38 15.40
C VAL A 17 38.13 -3.20 16.57
N ALA A 18 37.93 -1.96 17.00
CA ALA A 18 36.83 -1.60 17.90
C ALA A 18 35.54 -1.49 17.09
N ILE A 19 34.71 -2.54 17.12
CA ILE A 19 33.36 -2.50 16.56
C ILE A 19 32.48 -1.72 17.56
N VAL A 20 32.26 -0.44 17.28
CA VAL A 20 31.20 0.34 17.94
C VAL A 20 29.87 -0.20 17.41
N ALA A 21 29.22 -1.06 18.20
CA ALA A 21 27.84 -1.46 17.98
C ALA A 21 26.93 -0.24 18.23
N ALA A 22 26.64 0.52 17.17
CA ALA A 22 25.54 1.46 17.20
C ALA A 22 24.21 0.69 17.21
N PRO A 23 23.21 1.09 18.01
CA PRO A 23 21.90 0.49 17.93
C PRO A 23 21.31 0.79 16.55
N ALA A 24 21.07 -0.25 15.78
CA ALA A 24 20.25 -0.18 14.58
C ALA A 24 18.84 0.23 15.03
N VAL A 25 18.58 1.54 14.99
CA VAL A 25 17.22 2.05 14.99
C VAL A 25 16.62 1.53 13.68
N ALA A 26 15.77 0.51 13.80
CA ALA A 26 14.98 0.01 12.69
C ALA A 26 14.24 1.20 12.09
N GLN A 27 14.74 1.69 10.96
CA GLN A 27 14.03 2.68 10.17
C GLN A 27 12.80 1.94 9.62
N ASP A 28 11.67 2.09 10.31
CA ASP A 28 10.34 1.79 9.78
C ASP A 28 10.03 2.82 8.68
N SER A 29 10.83 2.76 7.61
CA SER A 29 10.52 3.35 6.32
C SER A 29 9.42 2.49 5.72
N ALA A 30 8.20 2.65 6.23
CA ALA A 30 7.00 2.19 5.56
C ALA A 30 6.86 3.02 4.26
N THR A 31 7.67 2.67 3.26
CA THR A 31 7.45 3.01 1.86
C THR A 31 6.12 2.37 1.48
N MET A 32 5.09 3.21 1.36
CA MET A 32 3.79 2.83 0.86
C MET A 32 3.96 2.52 -0.63
N HIS A 33 4.05 1.25 -0.95
CA HIS A 33 4.00 0.74 -2.31
C HIS A 33 2.53 0.56 -2.68
N VAL A 34 2.15 0.98 -3.89
CA VAL A 34 0.81 0.76 -4.44
C VAL A 34 1.02 0.05 -5.77
N THR A 35 0.78 -1.25 -5.77
CA THR A 35 0.92 -2.08 -6.97
C THR A 35 -0.47 -2.48 -7.42
N VAL A 36 -0.93 -1.98 -8.57
CA VAL A 36 -2.22 -2.40 -9.14
C VAL A 36 -1.93 -3.27 -10.35
N HIS A 37 -1.94 -4.59 -10.17
CA HIS A 37 -1.89 -5.52 -11.29
C HIS A 37 -3.32 -5.71 -11.82
N VAL A 38 -3.59 -5.21 -13.03
CA VAL A 38 -4.88 -5.42 -13.71
C VAL A 38 -4.67 -6.36 -14.91
N PRO A 39 -4.74 -7.69 -14.73
CA PRO A 39 -4.90 -8.60 -15.86
C PRO A 39 -6.40 -8.73 -16.17
N ASP A 40 -6.82 -8.21 -17.33
CA ASP A 40 -8.09 -8.48 -18.06
C ASP A 40 -9.41 -8.64 -17.26
N SER A 41 -9.57 -8.08 -16.06
CA SER A 41 -10.70 -8.44 -15.20
C SER A 41 -11.34 -7.24 -14.51
N VAL A 42 -12.54 -6.85 -15.02
CA VAL A 42 -13.76 -6.30 -14.35
C VAL A 42 -13.64 -5.11 -13.36
N ALA A 43 -12.47 -4.88 -12.79
CA ALA A 43 -12.10 -3.72 -12.00
C ALA A 43 -11.64 -2.60 -12.95
N HIS A 44 -12.23 -1.41 -12.82
CA HIS A 44 -11.87 -0.25 -13.64
C HIS A 44 -11.57 0.94 -12.75
N VAL A 45 -10.69 1.82 -13.25
CA VAL A 45 -10.41 3.10 -12.60
C VAL A 45 -11.62 4.00 -12.78
N THR A 46 -12.09 4.61 -11.70
CA THR A 46 -13.23 5.53 -11.65
C THR A 46 -12.83 6.81 -10.92
N ASP A 47 -13.56 7.90 -11.15
CA ASP A 47 -13.48 9.07 -10.28
C ASP A 47 -13.73 8.67 -8.83
N ARG A 48 -13.12 9.40 -7.90
CA ARG A 48 -13.28 9.15 -6.48
C ARG A 48 -14.73 9.37 -6.03
N GLU A 49 -15.28 8.38 -5.35
CA GLU A 49 -16.66 8.42 -4.88
C GLU A 49 -16.79 9.13 -3.54
N LEU A 50 -17.89 9.84 -3.35
CA LEU A 50 -18.23 10.46 -2.08
C LEU A 50 -18.74 9.38 -1.11
N PRO A 51 -18.17 9.24 0.11
CA PRO A 51 -18.63 8.25 1.08
C PRO A 51 -20.11 8.36 1.44
N SER A 52 -20.72 9.54 1.29
CA SER A 52 -22.14 9.79 1.50
C SER A 52 -23.06 9.14 0.45
N HIS A 53 -22.52 8.80 -0.73
CA HIS A 53 -23.26 8.08 -1.77
C HIS A 53 -23.17 6.55 -1.61
N ALA A 54 -22.27 6.07 -0.76
CA ALA A 54 -22.13 4.66 -0.48
C ALA A 54 -23.30 4.16 0.38
N ARG A 55 -23.85 3.00 0.04
CA ARG A 55 -24.82 2.29 0.88
C ARG A 55 -24.20 1.85 2.21
N PHE A 56 -22.91 1.54 2.14
CA PHE A 56 -22.09 1.21 3.29
C PHE A 56 -20.63 1.47 2.94
N GLY A 57 -19.83 1.95 3.88
CA GLY A 57 -18.41 2.17 3.69
C GLY A 57 -17.64 1.79 4.94
N ILE A 58 -16.43 1.30 4.75
CA ILE A 58 -15.47 1.03 5.82
C ILE A 58 -14.17 1.76 5.52
N VAL A 59 -13.45 2.11 6.57
CA VAL A 59 -12.17 2.83 6.49
C VAL A 59 -11.08 1.98 7.12
N SER A 60 -9.88 1.98 6.54
CA SER A 60 -8.73 1.29 7.10
C SER A 60 -8.40 1.80 8.51
N ARG A 61 -7.73 0.99 9.32
CA ARG A 61 -7.36 1.33 10.70
C ARG A 61 -6.45 2.57 10.78
N ASP A 62 -5.63 2.80 9.77
CA ASP A 62 -4.78 4.00 9.65
C ASP A 62 -5.50 5.22 9.06
N GLY A 63 -6.76 5.05 8.64
CA GLY A 63 -7.60 6.10 8.10
C GLY A 63 -7.27 6.50 6.66
N GLN A 64 -6.39 5.80 5.96
CA GLN A 64 -5.87 6.22 4.65
C GLN A 64 -6.64 5.64 3.46
N ALA A 65 -7.26 4.48 3.62
CA ALA A 65 -8.02 3.81 2.58
C ALA A 65 -9.48 3.64 2.97
N ALA A 66 -10.37 3.64 1.97
CA ALA A 66 -11.77 3.32 2.13
C ALA A 66 -12.19 2.23 1.14
N LEU A 67 -13.10 1.38 1.61
CA LEU A 67 -13.83 0.45 0.76
C LEU A 67 -15.31 0.79 0.84
N LEU A 68 -15.89 1.12 -0.30
CA LEU A 68 -17.26 1.61 -0.42
C LEU A 68 -18.10 0.57 -1.15
N LEU A 69 -19.26 0.26 -0.59
CA LEU A 69 -20.29 -0.55 -1.22
C LEU A 69 -21.33 0.41 -1.83
N MET A 70 -21.33 0.48 -3.15
CA MET A 70 -22.29 1.24 -3.94
C MET A 70 -23.49 0.36 -4.30
N ASP A 71 -24.39 0.86 -5.14
CA ASP A 71 -25.57 0.09 -5.59
C ASP A 71 -25.18 -1.12 -6.44
N THR A 72 -24.19 -0.97 -7.32
CA THR A 72 -23.80 -2.00 -8.30
C THR A 72 -22.31 -2.32 -8.29
N THR A 73 -21.51 -1.62 -7.48
CA THR A 73 -20.05 -1.74 -7.44
C THR A 73 -19.51 -1.73 -6.00
N ILE A 74 -18.30 -2.25 -5.86
CA ILE A 74 -17.43 -2.08 -4.70
C ILE A 74 -16.28 -1.19 -5.15
N VAL A 75 -16.02 -0.10 -4.45
CA VAL A 75 -14.96 0.86 -4.79
C VAL A 75 -13.89 0.86 -3.71
N ALA A 76 -12.66 0.55 -4.09
CA ALA A 76 -11.47 0.74 -3.26
C ALA A 76 -10.83 2.08 -3.62
N GLN A 77 -10.64 2.96 -2.65
CA GLN A 77 -10.08 4.29 -2.90
C GLN A 77 -9.32 4.84 -1.69
N MET A 78 -8.55 5.90 -1.91
CA MET A 78 -7.91 6.63 -0.83
C MET A 78 -8.89 7.63 -0.18
N THR A 79 -8.73 7.87 1.12
CA THR A 79 -9.49 8.89 1.84
C THR A 79 -8.86 10.28 1.67
N ASP A 80 -9.60 11.34 2.02
CA ASP A 80 -9.04 12.70 2.06
C ASP A 80 -7.83 12.79 3.01
N ARG A 81 -7.86 12.00 4.09
CA ARG A 81 -6.75 11.90 5.03
C ARG A 81 -5.55 11.21 4.40
N GLY A 82 -5.75 10.13 3.64
CA GLY A 82 -4.69 9.46 2.90
C GLY A 82 -4.05 10.40 1.87
N LEU A 83 -4.88 11.11 1.09
CA LEU A 83 -4.44 12.14 0.14
C LEU A 83 -3.63 13.25 0.82
N ALA A 84 -4.15 13.80 1.92
CA ALA A 84 -3.46 14.83 2.68
C ALA A 84 -2.12 14.34 3.26
N HIS A 85 -2.03 13.08 3.72
CA HIS A 85 -0.79 12.48 4.19
C HIS A 85 0.24 12.29 3.07
N MET A 86 -0.20 11.91 1.86
CA MET A 86 0.68 11.84 0.68
C MET A 86 1.20 13.22 0.31
N ASN A 87 0.33 14.22 0.17
CA ASN A 87 0.70 15.60 -0.16
C ASN A 87 1.66 16.21 0.89
N ALA A 88 1.46 15.90 2.18
CA ALA A 88 2.35 16.34 3.24
C ALA A 88 3.73 15.67 3.16
N ARG A 89 3.81 14.37 2.79
CA ARG A 89 5.09 13.70 2.55
C ARG A 89 5.82 14.29 1.34
N GLU A 90 5.11 14.63 0.27
CA GLU A 90 5.70 15.34 -0.89
C GLU A 90 6.38 16.67 -0.51
N ALA A 91 5.86 17.35 0.52
CA ALA A 91 6.41 18.60 1.03
C ALA A 91 7.63 18.38 1.95
N THR A 92 7.69 17.25 2.66
CA THR A 92 8.60 17.06 3.80
C THR A 92 9.73 16.06 3.55
N ASP A 93 9.71 15.31 2.44
CA ASP A 93 10.71 14.27 2.22
C ASP A 93 12.12 14.85 1.96
N THR A 94 12.95 14.79 3.00
CA THR A 94 14.39 15.04 3.01
C THR A 94 15.14 13.93 2.26
N ILE A 95 14.87 13.79 0.96
CA ILE A 95 15.68 12.99 0.05
C ILE A 95 17.01 13.73 -0.13
N LYS A 96 18.12 13.07 0.22
CA LYS A 96 19.49 13.61 0.29
C LYS A 96 20.06 14.12 -1.04
N SER A 97 19.38 13.92 -2.18
CA SER A 97 19.85 14.37 -3.49
C SER A 97 18.77 15.19 -4.23
N PRO A 98 19.05 16.46 -4.61
CA PRO A 98 18.08 17.36 -5.26
C PRO A 98 17.65 16.90 -6.67
N VAL A 99 18.47 16.10 -7.37
CA VAL A 99 18.13 15.54 -8.68
C VAL A 99 17.08 14.43 -8.53
N ASN A 100 17.27 13.50 -7.59
CA ASN A 100 16.26 12.46 -7.29
C ASN A 100 14.95 13.07 -6.78
N ARG A 101 14.99 14.22 -6.08
CA ARG A 101 13.79 14.94 -5.63
C ARG A 101 12.93 15.42 -6.81
N MET A 102 13.55 15.90 -7.89
CA MET A 102 12.83 16.40 -9.06
C MET A 102 12.22 15.24 -9.86
N PHE A 103 12.96 14.14 -10.04
CA PHE A 103 12.43 12.93 -10.70
C PHE A 103 11.35 12.21 -9.88
N ALA A 104 11.52 12.09 -8.56
CA ALA A 104 10.49 11.53 -7.69
C ALA A 104 9.23 12.39 -7.68
N ARG A 105 9.36 13.73 -7.65
CA ARG A 105 8.21 14.65 -7.76
C ARG A 105 7.53 14.60 -9.12
N MET A 106 8.28 14.44 -10.22
CA MET A 106 7.68 14.27 -11.55
C MET A 106 6.99 12.92 -11.71
N ALA A 107 7.61 11.84 -11.21
CA ALA A 107 7.04 10.50 -11.25
C ALA A 107 5.80 10.36 -10.35
N LEU A 108 5.84 10.86 -9.11
CA LEU A 108 4.66 10.92 -8.24
C LEU A 108 3.61 11.91 -8.74
N GLY A 109 4.00 13.07 -9.30
CA GLY A 109 3.09 14.02 -9.95
C GLY A 109 2.32 13.44 -11.13
N ALA A 110 2.92 12.48 -11.85
CA ALA A 110 2.26 11.74 -12.91
C ALA A 110 1.32 10.62 -12.40
N LEU A 111 1.52 10.17 -11.16
CA LEU A 111 0.72 9.12 -10.50
C LEU A 111 -0.35 9.68 -9.55
N LEU A 112 -0.21 10.93 -9.09
CA LEU A 112 -1.17 11.69 -8.28
C LEU A 112 -2.61 11.63 -8.81
N PRO A 113 -2.85 11.77 -10.14
CA PRO A 113 -4.18 11.56 -10.69
C PRO A 113 -4.71 10.17 -10.33
N LEU A 114 -3.91 9.10 -10.47
CA LEU A 114 -4.34 7.73 -10.15
C LEU A 114 -4.66 7.51 -8.66
N PHE A 115 -4.11 8.33 -7.75
CA PHE A 115 -4.39 8.27 -6.32
C PHE A 115 -5.65 9.04 -5.90
N ASP A 116 -6.09 10.00 -6.71
CA ASP A 116 -7.39 10.69 -6.58
C ASP A 116 -8.51 9.95 -7.34
N HIS A 117 -8.27 8.69 -7.73
CA HIS A 117 -9.25 7.82 -8.36
C HIS A 117 -9.54 6.61 -7.48
N GLY A 118 -10.72 6.06 -7.63
CA GLY A 118 -11.10 4.77 -7.08
C GLY A 118 -10.86 3.64 -8.06
N VAL A 119 -10.78 2.41 -7.55
CA VAL A 119 -10.87 1.19 -8.35
C VAL A 119 -12.21 0.54 -8.05
N ALA A 120 -13.10 0.55 -9.03
CA ALA A 120 -14.45 0.01 -8.93
C ALA A 120 -14.51 -1.42 -9.47
N TYR A 121 -15.15 -2.32 -8.73
CA TYR A 121 -15.41 -3.70 -9.11
C TYR A 121 -16.91 -3.98 -9.11
N HIS A 122 -17.45 -4.60 -10.15
CA HIS A 122 -18.90 -4.84 -10.26
C HIS A 122 -19.39 -5.96 -9.34
N LEU A 123 -20.48 -5.69 -8.61
CA LEU A 123 -21.11 -6.65 -7.70
C LEU A 123 -21.70 -7.88 -8.41
N ARG A 124 -22.12 -7.73 -9.68
CA ARG A 124 -22.63 -8.86 -10.49
C ARG A 124 -21.59 -9.95 -10.74
N ASP A 125 -20.31 -9.56 -10.71
CA ASP A 125 -19.18 -10.45 -11.00
C ASP A 125 -18.59 -11.03 -9.70
N LEU A 126 -19.06 -10.55 -8.54
CA LEU A 126 -18.73 -11.05 -7.21
C LEU A 126 -19.46 -12.37 -6.94
N ALA A 127 -18.70 -13.44 -6.71
CA ALA A 127 -19.27 -14.71 -6.30
C ALA A 127 -19.56 -14.77 -4.80
N ASP A 128 -18.60 -14.33 -3.98
CA ASP A 128 -18.71 -14.38 -2.53
C ASP A 128 -17.93 -13.24 -1.85
N ALA A 129 -18.28 -12.92 -0.61
CA ALA A 129 -17.52 -12.03 0.24
C ALA A 129 -17.51 -12.53 1.68
N LYS A 130 -16.33 -12.68 2.26
CA LYS A 130 -16.14 -13.22 3.62
C LYS A 130 -14.94 -12.59 4.32
N TYR A 131 -14.90 -12.73 5.64
CA TYR A 131 -13.70 -12.43 6.42
C TYR A 131 -13.06 -13.75 6.84
N ALA A 132 -11.84 -14.01 6.39
CA ALA A 132 -11.08 -15.22 6.67
C ALA A 132 -9.59 -14.91 6.64
N ASP A 133 -8.80 -15.69 7.38
CA ASP A 133 -7.33 -15.55 7.43
C ASP A 133 -6.85 -14.15 7.84
N GLY A 134 -7.63 -13.47 8.70
CA GLY A 134 -7.29 -12.13 9.20
C GLY A 134 -7.59 -10.98 8.22
N ARG A 135 -8.26 -11.25 7.09
CA ARG A 135 -8.52 -10.25 6.05
C ARG A 135 -9.89 -10.39 5.40
N LEU A 136 -10.32 -9.31 4.75
CA LEU A 136 -11.49 -9.32 3.88
C LEU A 136 -11.15 -10.06 2.58
N GLN A 137 -11.95 -11.04 2.19
CA GLN A 137 -11.81 -11.76 0.92
C GLN A 137 -13.03 -11.51 0.07
N LEU A 138 -12.84 -10.89 -1.09
CA LEU A 138 -13.85 -10.71 -2.12
C LEU A 138 -13.53 -11.67 -3.25
N LEU A 139 -14.40 -12.64 -3.53
CA LEU A 139 -14.10 -13.74 -4.44
C LEU A 139 -14.90 -13.61 -5.73
N ARG A 140 -14.22 -13.85 -6.85
CA ARG A 140 -14.79 -13.98 -8.19
C ARG A 140 -15.40 -15.37 -8.39
N ALA A 141 -16.19 -15.52 -9.46
CA ALA A 141 -16.77 -16.82 -9.85
C ALA A 141 -15.72 -17.92 -10.10
N ASN A 142 -14.52 -17.53 -10.53
CA ASN A 142 -13.38 -18.45 -10.72
C ASN A 142 -12.60 -18.75 -9.43
N GLY A 143 -13.04 -18.22 -8.28
CA GLY A 143 -12.39 -18.41 -6.98
C GLY A 143 -11.22 -17.46 -6.71
N GLU A 144 -10.85 -16.60 -7.65
CA GLU A 144 -9.78 -15.62 -7.45
C GLU A 144 -10.25 -14.43 -6.60
N GLU A 145 -9.34 -13.89 -5.80
CA GLU A 145 -9.62 -12.76 -4.92
C GLU A 145 -9.50 -11.43 -5.67
N VAL A 146 -10.50 -10.56 -5.50
CA VAL A 146 -10.51 -9.18 -5.97
C VAL A 146 -9.66 -8.34 -5.02
N PHE A 147 -8.86 -7.41 -5.56
CA PHE A 147 -7.98 -6.53 -4.79
C PHE A 147 -6.91 -7.26 -3.96
N ARG A 148 -6.59 -8.53 -4.30
CA ARG A 148 -5.58 -9.32 -3.59
C ARG A 148 -4.23 -8.61 -3.47
N ASP A 149 -3.80 -8.02 -4.58
CA ASP A 149 -2.51 -7.34 -4.69
C ASP A 149 -2.64 -5.83 -4.46
N ALA A 150 -3.84 -5.33 -4.12
CA ALA A 150 -4.06 -3.91 -3.88
C ALA A 150 -3.44 -3.50 -2.53
N GLU A 151 -2.58 -2.50 -2.57
CA GLU A 151 -1.95 -1.92 -1.40
C GLU A 151 -2.34 -0.44 -1.33
N ILE A 152 -2.88 0.01 -0.19
CA ILE A 152 -3.14 1.43 0.10
C ILE A 152 -2.80 1.64 1.57
N GLY A 153 -1.87 2.53 1.85
CA GLY A 153 -1.40 2.82 3.21
C GLY A 153 -0.20 1.97 3.58
N LYS A 154 -0.22 1.43 4.80
CA LYS A 154 0.90 0.64 5.35
C LYS A 154 0.77 -0.88 5.13
N GLY A 155 0.28 -1.31 3.96
CA GLY A 155 0.24 -2.72 3.59
C GLY A 155 -0.94 -3.12 2.69
N PRO A 156 -1.24 -4.43 2.61
CA PRO A 156 -2.34 -4.95 1.80
C PRO A 156 -3.67 -4.36 2.23
N LEU A 157 -4.44 -3.85 1.27
CA LEU A 157 -5.70 -3.17 1.51
C LEU A 157 -6.67 -4.07 2.28
N MET A 158 -6.80 -5.33 1.84
CA MET A 158 -7.74 -6.29 2.41
C MET A 158 -7.45 -6.67 3.88
N GLU A 159 -6.21 -6.47 4.35
CA GLU A 159 -5.77 -6.70 5.74
C GLU A 159 -5.89 -5.45 6.62
N SER A 160 -6.19 -4.30 6.01
CA SER A 160 -6.07 -2.98 6.65
C SER A 160 -7.32 -2.56 7.44
N PHE A 161 -8.44 -3.28 7.32
CA PHE A 161 -9.72 -2.97 7.96
C PHE A 161 -9.89 -3.64 9.32
N SER A 162 -10.68 -3.06 10.23
CA SER A 162 -11.00 -3.73 11.49
C SER A 162 -11.74 -5.06 11.22
N PRO A 163 -11.54 -6.11 12.03
CA PRO A 163 -12.22 -7.39 11.83
C PRO A 163 -13.74 -7.27 11.81
N ASP A 164 -14.30 -6.38 12.63
CA ASP A 164 -15.75 -6.20 12.72
C ASP A 164 -16.31 -5.46 11.51
N ASP A 165 -15.61 -4.42 11.04
CA ASP A 165 -15.97 -3.70 9.82
C ASP A 165 -15.88 -4.61 8.59
N ALA A 166 -14.82 -5.42 8.50
CA ALA A 166 -14.63 -6.35 7.39
C ALA A 166 -15.72 -7.44 7.35
N LYS A 167 -16.09 -8.01 8.50
CA LYS A 167 -17.21 -8.97 8.60
C LYS A 167 -18.54 -8.31 8.20
N ALA A 168 -18.80 -7.09 8.67
CA ALA A 168 -20.00 -6.35 8.36
C ALA A 168 -20.07 -6.00 6.86
N PHE A 169 -18.95 -5.59 6.27
CA PHE A 169 -18.84 -5.29 4.84
C PHE A 169 -19.11 -6.54 4.01
N ALA A 170 -18.46 -7.66 4.33
CA ALA A 170 -18.67 -8.94 3.66
C ALA A 170 -20.14 -9.39 3.69
N ALA A 171 -20.81 -9.26 4.84
CA ALA A 171 -22.22 -9.59 4.97
C ALA A 171 -23.11 -8.69 4.09
N ARG A 172 -22.85 -7.37 4.07
CA ARG A 172 -23.61 -6.42 3.25
C ARG A 172 -23.35 -6.58 1.76
N ALA A 173 -22.12 -6.86 1.35
CA ALA A 173 -21.76 -7.13 -0.04
C ALA A 173 -22.50 -8.37 -0.58
N ARG A 174 -22.53 -9.47 0.21
CA ARG A 174 -23.32 -10.67 -0.15
C ARG A 174 -24.80 -10.37 -0.27
N ALA A 175 -25.37 -9.62 0.67
CA ALA A 175 -26.77 -9.21 0.61
C ALA A 175 -27.05 -8.37 -0.63
N ALA A 176 -26.23 -7.36 -0.91
CA ALA A 176 -26.38 -6.49 -2.07
C ALA A 176 -26.29 -7.28 -3.39
N ARG A 177 -25.32 -8.20 -3.52
CA ARG A 177 -25.21 -9.08 -4.69
C ARG A 177 -26.45 -9.96 -4.88
N ALA A 178 -26.98 -10.56 -3.80
CA ALA A 178 -28.19 -11.39 -3.87
C ALA A 178 -29.47 -10.62 -4.27
N HIS A 179 -29.45 -9.28 -4.18
CA HIS A 179 -30.54 -8.43 -4.69
C HIS A 179 -30.43 -8.15 -6.19
N LEU A 180 -29.25 -8.27 -6.79
CA LEU A 180 -29.03 -8.05 -8.24
C LEU A 180 -29.47 -9.25 -9.09
N ASP A 181 -29.53 -10.44 -8.49
CA ASP A 181 -29.95 -11.69 -9.14
C ASP A 181 -31.49 -11.87 -9.20
N ARG A 182 -32.27 -10.88 -8.73
CA ARG A 182 -33.74 -10.90 -8.72
C ARG A 182 -34.32 -10.01 -9.81
#